data_AF-A0AAU3G524-F1
#
_entry.id   AF-A0AAU3G524-F1
#
_cell.length_a   1.000
_cell.length_b   1.000
_cell.length_c   1.000
_cell.angle_alpha   90.00
_cell.angle_beta   90.00
_cell.angle_gamma   90.00
#
_symmetry.space_group_name_H-M   'P 1'
#
loop_
_entity.id
_entity.type
_entity.pdbx_description
1 polymer ?
#
loop_
_entity_poly.entity_id
_entity_poly.type
_entity_poly.pdbx_seq_one_letter_code
_entity_poly.pdbx_strand_id
1 'polypeptide(L)' 'MSYDIYVPLRWNMADEAAPFLAWLAQAHGLVCYDPQMDRLRP' A
#
# COMPACT_ATOMS: atom_id res chain seq x y z
N MET A 1 -4.72 -16.11 -12.37
CA MET A 1 -3.38 -15.50 -12.36
C MET A 1 -3.50 -14.23 -11.55
N SER A 2 -2.90 -14.18 -10.36
CA SER A 2 -2.93 -12.97 -9.52
C SER A 2 -1.77 -12.08 -9.94
N TYR A 3 -2.00 -10.78 -10.11
CA TYR A 3 -0.97 -9.81 -10.44
C TYR A 3 -0.75 -8.87 -9.26
N ASP A 4 0.51 -8.62 -8.94
CA ASP A 4 0.89 -7.69 -7.88
C ASP A 4 1.19 -6.33 -8.49
N ILE A 5 0.75 -5.26 -7.81
CA ILE A 5 0.97 -3.87 -8.21
C ILE A 5 1.90 -3.23 -7.20
N TYR A 6 3.04 -2.74 -7.66
CA TYR A 6 4.02 -2.04 -6.81
C TYR A 6 3.93 -0.54 -7.03
N VAL A 7 3.77 0.21 -5.94
CA VAL A 7 3.77 1.68 -5.96
C VAL A 7 5.02 2.17 -5.22
N PRO A 8 6.03 2.69 -5.93
CA PRO A 8 7.23 3.19 -5.29
C PRO A 8 6.93 4.50 -4.55
N LEU A 9 7.38 4.59 -3.30
CA LEU A 9 7.29 5.80 -2.47
C LEU A 9 8.69 6.31 -2.14
N ARG A 10 8.81 7.63 -1.98
CA ARG A 10 9.98 8.23 -1.33
C ARG A 10 9.94 7.83 0.14
N TRP A 11 11.06 7.36 0.69
CA TRP A 11 11.15 6.90 2.07
C TRP A 11 10.60 7.93 3.08
N ASN A 12 10.95 9.20 2.91
CA ASN A 12 10.50 10.28 3.81
C ASN A 12 9.01 10.64 3.68
N MET A 13 8.33 10.16 2.65
CA MET A 13 6.89 10.38 2.42
C MET A 13 6.06 9.12 2.66
N ALA A 14 6.71 7.99 2.97
CA ALA A 14 6.06 6.71 2.98
C ALA A 14 4.99 6.63 4.09
N ASP A 15 5.28 7.19 5.26
CA ASP A 15 4.32 7.27 6.38
C ASP A 15 3.07 8.10 6.04
N GLU A 16 3.21 9.14 5.21
CA GLU A 16 2.11 10.02 4.77
C GLU A 16 1.34 9.45 3.58
N ALA A 17 2.02 8.80 2.63
CA ALA A 17 1.42 8.29 1.39
C ALA A 17 0.84 6.87 1.51
N ALA A 18 1.44 5.99 2.33
CA ALA A 18 0.95 4.63 2.54
C ALA A 18 -0.53 4.54 3.02
N PRO A 19 -1.04 5.41 3.91
CA PRO A 19 -2.46 5.40 4.29
C PRO A 19 -3.38 5.64 3.09
N PHE A 20 -3.04 6.60 2.24
CA PHE A 20 -3.81 6.91 1.04
C PHE A 20 -3.80 5.74 0.05
N LEU A 21 -2.65 5.10 -0.16
CA LEU A 21 -2.55 3.93 -1.04
C LEU A 21 -3.34 2.73 -0.53
N ALA A 22 -3.35 2.48 0.79
CA ALA A 22 -4.16 1.41 1.36
C ALA A 22 -5.66 1.66 1.18
N TRP A 23 -6.11 2.89 1.43
CA TRP A 23 -7.48 3.30 1.15
C TRP A 23 -7.84 3.12 -0.34
N LEU A 24 -6.96 3.53 -1.24
CA LEU A 24 -7.16 3.38 -2.69
C LEU A 24 -7.23 1.91 -3.10
N ALA A 25 -6.31 1.08 -2.60
CA ALA A 25 -6.31 -0.36 -2.85
C ALA A 25 -7.64 -0.99 -2.41
N GLN A 26 -8.11 -0.67 -1.19
CA GLN A 26 -9.37 -1.16 -0.66
C GLN A 26 -10.57 -0.70 -1.51
N ALA A 27 -10.58 0.56 -1.99
CA ALA A 27 -11.61 1.08 -2.89
C ALA A 27 -11.69 0.32 -4.23
N HIS A 28 -10.62 -0.38 -4.62
CA HIS A 28 -10.54 -1.23 -5.81
C HIS A 28 -10.61 -2.74 -5.49
N GLY A 29 -10.93 -3.12 -4.26
CA GLY A 29 -11.02 -4.52 -3.84
C GLY A 29 -9.66 -5.23 -3.77
N LEU A 30 -8.58 -4.47 -3.65
CA LEU A 30 -7.22 -4.96 -3.46
C LEU A 30 -6.83 -4.90 -1.98
N VAL A 31 -5.80 -5.66 -1.62
CA VAL A 31 -5.18 -5.63 -0.29
C VAL A 31 -3.81 -4.95 -0.40
N CYS A 32 -3.51 -4.04 0.52
CA CYS A 32 -2.23 -3.33 0.56
C CYS A 32 -1.28 -3.97 1.58
N TYR A 33 -0.14 -4.48 1.13
CA TYR A 33 0.96 -4.86 2.02
C TYR A 33 1.91 -3.67 2.19
N ASP A 34 2.19 -3.31 3.45
CA ASP A 34 3.07 -2.20 3.80
C ASP A 34 4.40 -2.77 4.36
N PRO A 35 5.51 -2.69 3.59
CA PRO A 35 6.79 -3.24 4.02
C PRO A 35 7.42 -2.47 5.19
N GLN A 36 7.01 -1.23 5.48
CA GLN A 36 7.52 -0.51 6.65
C GLN A 36 6.91 -1.05 7.95
N MET A 37 5.67 -1.54 7.87
CA MET A 37 4.96 -2.12 9.01
C MET A 37 5.10 -3.65 9.08
N ASP A 38 5.69 -4.25 8.05
CA ASP A 38 5.77 -5.69 7.82
C ASP A 38 4.41 -6.41 7.98
N ARG A 39 3.34 -5.80 7.44
CA ARG A 39 1.97 -6.34 7.55
C ARG A 39 1.05 -5.79 6.48
N LEU A 40 -0.11 -6.44 6.33
CA LEU A 40 -1.22 -5.89 5.55
C LEU A 40 -1.80 -4.68 6.28
N ARG A 41 -1.95 -3.57 5.54
CA ARG A 41 -2.58 -2.35 6.03
C ARG A 41 -4.09 -2.46 5.74
N PRO A 42 -4.96 -2.39 6.77
CA PRO A 42 -6.40 -2.50 6.61
C PRO A 42 -7.02 -1.31 5.88
#